data_AF-A0A285D535-F1
#
_entry.id   AF-A0A285D535-F1
#
_cell.length_a   1.000
_cell.length_b   1.000
_cell.length_c   1.000
_cell.angle_alpha   90.00
_cell.angle_beta   90.00
_cell.angle_gamma   90.00
#
_symmetry.space_group_name_H-M   'P 1'
#
loop_
_entity.id
_entity.type
_entity.pdbx_description
1 polymer ?
#
loop_
_entity_poly.entity_id
_entity_poly.type
_entity_poly.pdbx_seq_one_letter_code
_entity_poly.pdbx_strand_id
1 'polypeptide(L)'
;MGLFINNGKHPDVFKHRGEIDEPNQGYLKIDYFSEMVNQQMKINENLAISIQELGELYQKQSKTQAKQWNELSGQLHELKESDLKHEKFQAQAREWINTLNNDNLELQKMMENEQKVNQKVMEQLNIINESNHEIVNQLDSYKAANQLIQSDIHDLVELNKQMTEQMVKQDENQNRVINQLDNQEALLEKTFRQINNLRSILFEQANHLADKIENSYNLTSSYFYKLLTGSDQPLTLVMMKQKQKKSENQKTAD
;
A
#
# COMPACT_ATOMS: atom_id res chain seq x y z
N MET A 1 149.02 5.44 13.69
CA MET A 1 150.10 6.12 14.44
C MET A 1 149.53 7.34 15.13
N GLY A 2 149.83 7.49 16.42
CA GLY A 2 149.35 8.54 17.32
C GLY A 2 149.66 8.13 18.76
N LEU A 3 150.95 8.12 19.12
CA LEU A 3 151.39 7.78 20.47
C LEU A 3 151.19 8.99 21.38
N PHE A 4 150.09 8.97 22.15
CA PHE A 4 149.85 9.91 23.24
C PHE A 4 150.74 9.57 24.43
N ILE A 5 151.61 10.51 24.82
CA ILE A 5 152.42 10.42 26.03
C ILE A 5 151.52 10.84 27.21
N ASN A 6 151.15 9.87 28.05
CA ASN A 6 150.27 10.07 29.20
C ASN A 6 151.03 10.72 30.37
N ASN A 7 150.73 11.99 30.65
CA ASN A 7 151.25 12.76 31.80
C ASN A 7 150.39 12.59 33.07
N GLY A 8 149.87 11.37 33.33
CA GLY A 8 149.19 11.05 34.60
C GLY A 8 147.71 11.42 34.71
N LYS A 9 146.99 11.59 33.60
CA LYS A 9 145.53 11.88 33.59
C LYS A 9 144.62 10.69 33.26
N HIS A 10 145.17 9.56 32.83
CA HIS A 10 144.40 8.36 32.51
C HIS A 10 145.04 7.13 33.16
N PRO A 11 144.59 6.69 34.36
CA PRO A 11 145.19 5.56 35.08
C PRO A 11 144.96 4.20 34.40
N ASP A 12 144.05 4.12 33.43
CA ASP A 12 143.66 2.86 32.79
C ASP A 12 144.47 2.53 31.51
N VAL A 13 145.49 3.32 31.18
CA VAL A 13 146.32 3.11 29.98
C VAL A 13 147.73 2.69 30.39
N PHE A 14 147.97 1.38 30.37
CA PHE A 14 149.25 0.76 30.72
C PHE A 14 150.19 0.72 29.51
N LYS A 15 151.42 1.24 29.66
CA LYS A 15 152.50 1.11 28.66
C LYS A 15 153.14 -0.28 28.78
N HIS A 16 152.88 -1.15 27.81
CA HIS A 16 153.59 -2.42 27.68
C HIS A 16 155.05 -2.17 27.21
N ARG A 17 156.04 -2.83 27.83
CA ARG A 17 157.49 -2.68 27.53
C ARG A 17 158.08 -3.85 26.73
N GLY A 18 157.26 -4.77 26.24
CA GLY A 18 157.69 -5.86 25.37
C GLY A 18 157.93 -5.38 23.93
N GLU A 19 158.88 -6.02 23.23
CA GLU A 19 159.00 -5.90 21.77
C GLU A 19 157.68 -6.33 21.13
N ILE A 20 157.11 -5.45 20.31
CA ILE A 20 155.89 -5.74 19.57
C ILE A 20 156.29 -6.59 18.37
N ASP A 21 155.81 -7.83 18.32
CA ASP A 21 155.95 -8.72 17.16
C ASP A 21 155.12 -8.10 16.00
N GLU A 22 155.79 -7.43 15.07
CA GLU A 22 155.18 -6.97 13.83
C GLU A 22 155.12 -8.13 12.82
N PRO A 23 154.04 -8.28 12.03
CA PRO A 23 153.00 -7.28 11.74
C PRO A 23 151.63 -7.66 12.30
N ASN A 24 151.07 -6.82 13.18
CA ASN A 24 149.69 -6.90 13.68
C ASN A 24 148.64 -6.29 12.73
N GLN A 25 149.01 -6.06 11.46
CA GLN A 25 148.11 -5.61 10.39
C GLN A 25 148.07 -6.68 9.30
N GLY A 26 147.07 -7.56 9.35
CA GLY A 26 146.67 -8.30 8.16
C GLY A 26 146.18 -7.30 7.13
N TYR A 27 146.79 -7.27 5.94
CA TYR A 27 146.28 -6.51 4.80
C TYR A 27 144.82 -6.90 4.55
N LEU A 28 143.87 -6.06 4.96
CA LEU A 28 142.49 -6.18 4.51
C LEU A 28 142.45 -5.69 3.06
N LYS A 29 142.73 -6.60 2.13
CA LYS A 29 142.49 -6.37 0.71
C LYS A 29 140.98 -6.42 0.50
N ILE A 30 140.28 -5.34 0.83
CA ILE A 30 138.90 -5.15 0.42
C ILE A 30 138.95 -5.02 -1.09
N ASP A 31 138.54 -6.09 -1.77
CA ASP A 31 138.24 -6.02 -3.18
C ASP A 31 136.92 -5.26 -3.32
N TYR A 32 137.02 -3.93 -3.47
CA TYR A 32 135.88 -3.03 -3.66
C TYR A 32 134.94 -3.50 -4.77
N PHE A 33 135.48 -4.20 -5.78
CA PHE A 33 134.69 -4.81 -6.83
C PHE A 33 133.83 -5.97 -6.29
N SER A 34 134.39 -6.87 -5.49
CA SER A 34 133.64 -7.94 -4.82
C SER A 34 132.59 -7.40 -3.84
N GLU A 35 132.87 -6.31 -3.10
CA GLU A 35 131.88 -5.67 -2.24
C GLU A 35 130.76 -5.02 -3.07
N MET A 36 131.10 -4.32 -4.16
CA MET A 36 130.12 -3.75 -5.09
C MET A 36 129.25 -4.84 -5.75
N VAL A 37 129.84 -5.96 -6.15
CA VAL A 37 129.12 -7.11 -6.73
C VAL A 37 128.17 -7.70 -5.69
N ASN A 38 128.61 -7.89 -4.44
CA ASN A 38 127.75 -8.37 -3.36
C ASN A 38 126.60 -7.40 -3.03
N GLN A 39 126.86 -6.09 -3.06
CA GLN A 39 125.82 -5.07 -2.88
C GLN A 39 124.83 -5.08 -4.07
N GLN A 40 125.33 -5.22 -5.30
CA GLN A 40 124.47 -5.34 -6.48
C GLN A 40 123.61 -6.60 -6.43
N MET A 41 124.16 -7.72 -5.97
CA MET A 41 123.40 -8.96 -5.77
C MET A 41 122.30 -8.78 -4.73
N LYS A 42 122.59 -8.15 -3.58
CA LYS A 42 121.58 -7.82 -2.56
C LYS A 42 120.51 -6.86 -3.07
N ILE A 43 120.91 -5.85 -3.85
CA ILE A 43 119.96 -4.91 -4.47
C ILE A 43 119.06 -5.65 -5.46
N ASN A 44 119.61 -6.52 -6.30
CA ASN A 44 118.84 -7.30 -7.26
C ASN A 44 117.90 -8.29 -6.57
N GLU A 45 118.34 -8.94 -5.48
CA GLU A 45 117.51 -9.83 -4.67
C GLU A 45 116.35 -9.06 -4.02
N ASN A 46 116.64 -7.92 -3.40
CA ASN A 46 115.62 -7.05 -2.81
C ASN A 46 114.64 -6.53 -3.88
N LEU A 47 115.12 -6.15 -5.06
CA LEU A 47 114.27 -5.73 -6.18
C LEU A 47 113.38 -6.88 -6.67
N ALA A 48 113.91 -8.10 -6.77
CA ALA A 48 113.13 -9.27 -7.14
C ALA A 48 112.02 -9.54 -6.11
N ILE A 49 112.32 -9.44 -4.82
CA ILE A 49 111.33 -9.58 -3.73
C ILE A 49 110.28 -8.48 -3.83
N SER A 50 110.67 -7.20 -3.96
CA SER A 50 109.72 -6.08 -4.08
C SER A 50 108.82 -6.18 -5.32
N ILE A 51 109.35 -6.66 -6.45
CA ILE A 51 108.56 -6.91 -7.67
C ILE A 51 107.56 -8.04 -7.44
N GLN A 52 107.96 -9.12 -6.75
CA GLN A 52 107.06 -10.21 -6.41
C GLN A 52 105.95 -9.74 -5.46
N GLU A 53 106.29 -9.02 -4.38
CA GLU A 53 105.33 -8.44 -3.44
C GLU A 53 104.37 -7.47 -4.12
N LEU A 54 104.86 -6.64 -5.04
CA LEU A 54 104.02 -5.75 -5.83
C LEU A 54 103.06 -6.53 -6.74
N GLY A 55 103.53 -7.63 -7.34
CA GLY A 55 102.68 -8.54 -8.11
C GLY A 55 101.58 -9.18 -7.27
N GLU A 56 101.89 -9.64 -6.06
CA GLU A 56 100.92 -10.20 -5.12
C GLU A 56 99.90 -9.14 -4.65
N LEU A 57 100.35 -7.92 -4.34
CA LEU A 57 99.48 -6.79 -4.01
C LEU A 57 98.55 -6.44 -5.18
N TYR A 58 99.06 -6.41 -6.41
CA TYR A 58 98.26 -6.13 -7.60
C TYR A 58 97.20 -7.21 -7.82
N GLN A 59 97.54 -8.50 -7.66
CA GLN A 59 96.57 -9.58 -7.75
C GLN A 59 95.50 -9.49 -6.66
N LYS A 60 95.89 -9.16 -5.43
CA LYS A 60 94.95 -8.97 -4.30
C LYS A 60 94.02 -7.78 -4.54
N GLN A 61 94.56 -6.68 -5.07
CA GLN A 61 93.79 -5.50 -5.43
C GLN A 61 92.81 -5.83 -6.56
N SER A 62 93.27 -6.49 -7.62
CA SER A 62 92.43 -6.91 -8.74
C SER A 62 91.27 -7.82 -8.29
N LYS A 63 91.54 -8.81 -7.42
CA LYS A 63 90.50 -9.67 -6.84
C LYS A 63 89.48 -8.88 -6.01
N THR A 64 89.93 -7.92 -5.21
CA THR A 64 89.04 -7.07 -4.40
C THR A 64 88.19 -6.17 -5.29
N GLN A 65 88.79 -5.56 -6.31
CA GLN A 65 88.07 -4.73 -7.28
C GLN A 65 87.03 -5.55 -8.07
N ALA A 66 87.37 -6.76 -8.53
CA ALA A 66 86.43 -7.64 -9.20
C ALA A 66 85.24 -8.01 -8.30
N LYS A 67 85.46 -8.26 -7.01
CA LYS A 67 84.38 -8.50 -6.05
C LYS A 67 83.47 -7.27 -5.90
N GLN A 68 84.05 -6.08 -5.74
CA GLN A 68 83.30 -4.83 -5.64
C GLN A 68 82.47 -4.54 -6.91
N TRP A 69 83.04 -4.79 -8.10
CA TRP A 69 82.32 -4.64 -9.36
C TRP A 69 81.15 -5.62 -9.49
N ASN A 70 81.34 -6.87 -9.07
CA ASN A 70 80.26 -7.85 -9.08
C ASN A 70 79.15 -7.49 -8.09
N GLU A 71 79.50 -6.99 -6.90
CA GLU A 71 78.53 -6.52 -5.91
C GLU A 71 77.74 -5.30 -6.42
N LEU A 72 78.43 -4.32 -6.99
CA LEU A 72 77.81 -3.13 -7.57
C LEU A 72 76.91 -3.49 -8.77
N SER A 73 77.32 -4.47 -9.59
CA SER A 73 76.49 -5.01 -10.66
C SER A 73 75.24 -5.72 -10.12
N GLY A 74 75.36 -6.44 -9.00
CA GLY A 74 74.23 -7.05 -8.32
C GLY A 74 73.23 -6.02 -7.82
N GLN A 75 73.72 -4.99 -7.11
CA GLN A 75 72.88 -3.89 -6.60
C GLN A 75 72.21 -3.10 -7.73
N LEU A 76 72.91 -2.84 -8.83
CA LEU A 76 72.31 -2.19 -10.02
C LEU A 76 71.21 -3.06 -10.65
N HIS A 77 71.39 -4.38 -10.67
CA HIS A 77 70.38 -5.29 -11.20
C HIS A 77 69.14 -5.31 -10.30
N GLU A 78 69.32 -5.41 -8.99
CA GLU A 78 68.24 -5.34 -8.01
C GLU A 78 67.49 -4.00 -8.07
N LEU A 79 68.22 -2.89 -8.19
CA LEU A 79 67.62 -1.57 -8.34
C LEU A 79 66.77 -1.48 -9.63
N LYS A 80 67.30 -1.97 -10.75
CA LYS A 80 66.57 -2.01 -12.02
C LYS A 80 65.32 -2.90 -11.94
N GLU A 81 65.41 -4.05 -11.27
CA GLU A 81 64.26 -4.92 -11.07
C GLU A 81 63.20 -4.27 -10.16
N SER A 82 63.64 -3.58 -9.10
CA SER A 82 62.78 -2.81 -8.21
C SER A 82 62.06 -1.68 -8.94
N ASP A 83 62.76 -0.91 -9.77
CA ASP A 83 62.16 0.16 -10.59
C ASP A 83 61.07 -0.38 -11.51
N LEU A 84 61.31 -1.50 -12.19
CA LEU A 84 60.31 -2.14 -13.05
C LEU A 84 59.07 -2.60 -12.26
N LYS A 85 59.25 -3.13 -11.04
CA LYS A 85 58.13 -3.48 -10.15
C LYS A 85 57.38 -2.23 -9.71
N HIS A 86 58.09 -1.15 -9.41
CA HIS A 86 57.50 0.11 -9.00
C HIS A 86 56.66 0.73 -10.13
N GLU A 87 57.15 0.75 -11.37
CA GLU A 87 56.37 1.22 -12.52
C GLU A 87 55.09 0.41 -12.74
N LYS A 88 55.18 -0.93 -12.65
CA LYS A 88 54.00 -1.81 -12.75
C LYS A 88 52.98 -1.51 -11.66
N PHE A 89 53.45 -1.37 -10.42
CA PHE A 89 52.59 -1.02 -9.30
C PHE A 89 51.94 0.35 -9.49
N GLN A 90 52.69 1.36 -9.94
CA GLN A 90 52.15 2.68 -10.24
C GLN A 90 51.08 2.64 -11.33
N ALA A 91 51.30 1.85 -12.39
CA ALA A 91 50.31 1.68 -13.46
C ALA A 91 49.02 1.05 -12.92
N GLN A 92 49.12 -0.01 -12.12
CA GLN A 92 47.98 -0.64 -11.47
C GLN A 92 47.27 0.28 -10.48
N ALA A 93 48.01 1.06 -9.69
CA ALA A 93 47.43 2.03 -8.77
C ALA A 93 46.65 3.12 -9.52
N ARG A 94 47.15 3.59 -10.67
CA ARG A 94 46.41 4.53 -11.53
C ARG A 94 45.14 3.91 -12.08
N GLU A 95 45.18 2.65 -12.52
CA GLU A 95 44.00 1.94 -12.98
C GLU A 95 42.96 1.80 -11.87
N TRP A 96 43.36 1.39 -10.67
CA TRP A 96 42.47 1.31 -9.50
C TRP A 96 41.87 2.65 -9.12
N ILE A 97 42.64 3.73 -9.15
CA ILE A 97 42.12 5.08 -8.88
C ILE A 97 41.09 5.48 -9.95
N ASN A 98 41.35 5.17 -11.23
CA ASN A 98 40.41 5.46 -12.30
C ASN A 98 39.11 4.65 -12.16
N THR A 99 39.20 3.35 -11.88
CA THR A 99 38.02 2.49 -11.64
C THR A 99 37.23 2.99 -10.44
N LEU A 100 37.89 3.27 -9.31
CA LEU A 100 37.24 3.79 -8.11
C LEU A 100 36.55 5.14 -8.38
N ASN A 101 37.16 6.00 -9.18
CA ASN A 101 36.58 7.30 -9.54
C ASN A 101 35.35 7.13 -10.44
N ASN A 102 35.38 6.17 -11.38
CA ASN A 102 34.23 5.86 -12.23
C ASN A 102 33.07 5.27 -11.41
N ASP A 103 33.36 4.34 -10.51
CA ASP A 103 32.36 3.73 -9.61
C ASP A 103 31.73 4.79 -8.71
N ASN A 104 32.53 5.72 -8.20
CA ASN A 104 32.03 6.84 -7.39
C ASN A 104 31.12 7.78 -8.20
N LEU A 105 31.45 8.05 -9.47
CA LEU A 105 30.61 8.83 -10.37
C LEU A 105 29.28 8.11 -10.66
N GLU A 106 29.31 6.79 -10.82
CA GLU A 106 28.10 5.98 -11.00
C GLU A 106 27.21 6.00 -9.75
N LEU A 107 27.79 5.82 -8.56
CA LEU A 107 27.08 5.94 -7.29
C LEU A 107 26.44 7.31 -7.12
N GLN A 108 27.14 8.39 -7.48
CA GLN A 108 26.58 9.74 -7.44
C GLN A 108 25.35 9.87 -8.36
N LYS A 109 25.43 9.34 -9.59
CA LYS A 109 24.28 9.32 -10.51
C LYS A 109 23.11 8.50 -9.95
N MET A 110 23.40 7.36 -9.33
CA MET A 110 22.36 6.54 -8.68
C MET A 110 21.68 7.29 -7.54
N MET A 111 22.45 7.97 -6.67
CA MET A 111 21.89 8.80 -5.59
C MET A 111 21.03 9.94 -6.12
N GLU A 112 21.47 10.65 -7.15
CA GLU A 112 20.68 11.73 -7.77
C GLU A 112 19.36 11.19 -8.33
N ASN A 113 19.38 9.98 -8.91
CA ASN A 113 18.19 9.35 -9.45
C ASN A 113 17.24 8.88 -8.32
N GLU A 114 17.78 8.30 -7.25
CA GLU A 114 17.01 7.93 -6.05
C GLU A 114 16.36 9.16 -5.41
N GLN A 115 17.07 10.28 -5.33
CA GLN A 115 16.50 11.54 -4.83
C GLN A 115 15.33 12.01 -5.69
N LYS A 116 15.42 11.90 -7.03
CA LYS A 116 14.31 12.23 -7.94
C LYS A 116 13.12 11.28 -7.76
N VAL A 117 13.38 9.98 -7.55
CA VAL A 117 12.32 9.00 -7.25
C VAL A 117 11.64 9.34 -5.93
N ASN A 118 12.40 9.63 -4.88
CA ASN A 118 11.86 10.02 -3.58
C ASN A 118 11.02 11.30 -3.65
N GLN A 119 11.43 12.30 -4.45
CA GLN A 119 10.62 13.49 -4.69
C GLN A 119 9.27 13.16 -5.35
N LYS A 120 9.26 12.30 -6.37
CA LYS A 120 8.01 11.85 -7.03
C LYS A 120 7.11 11.07 -6.07
N VAL A 121 7.69 10.21 -5.23
CA VAL A 121 6.93 9.47 -4.21
C VAL A 121 6.30 10.44 -3.20
N MET A 122 7.04 11.47 -2.77
CA MET A 122 6.52 12.49 -1.85
C MET A 122 5.37 13.28 -2.49
N GLU A 123 5.48 13.63 -3.77
CA GLU A 123 4.42 14.30 -4.52
C GLU A 123 3.16 13.42 -4.63
N GLN A 124 3.33 12.13 -4.96
CA GLN A 124 2.22 11.18 -4.98
C GLN A 124 1.58 10.99 -3.60
N LEU A 125 2.37 10.96 -2.53
CA LEU A 125 1.88 10.85 -1.16
C LEU A 125 1.05 12.08 -0.78
N ASN A 126 1.48 13.29 -1.19
CA ASN A 126 0.71 14.51 -0.98
C ASN A 126 -0.64 14.44 -1.73
N ILE A 127 -0.66 14.02 -2.99
CA ILE A 127 -1.91 13.87 -3.76
C ILE A 127 -2.85 12.85 -3.10
N ILE A 128 -2.32 11.71 -2.64
CA ILE A 128 -3.12 10.70 -1.92
C ILE A 128 -3.66 11.28 -0.61
N ASN A 129 -2.86 12.07 0.11
CA ASN A 129 -3.27 12.67 1.37
C ASN A 129 -4.39 13.72 1.16
N GLU A 130 -4.28 14.55 0.13
CA GLU A 130 -5.32 15.50 -0.27
C GLU A 130 -6.61 14.77 -0.68
N SER A 131 -6.48 13.72 -1.51
CA SER A 131 -7.62 12.89 -1.91
C SER A 131 -8.29 12.20 -0.71
N ASN A 132 -7.51 11.69 0.24
CA ASN A 132 -8.03 11.11 1.48
C ASN A 132 -8.80 12.15 2.31
N HIS A 133 -8.29 13.39 2.40
CA HIS A 133 -9.00 14.45 3.09
C HIS A 133 -10.33 14.77 2.41
N GLU A 134 -10.36 14.81 1.07
CA GLU A 134 -11.59 15.01 0.31
C GLU A 134 -12.59 13.86 0.54
N ILE A 135 -12.13 12.60 0.51
CA ILE A 135 -12.97 11.42 0.79
C ILE A 135 -13.57 11.50 2.19
N VAL A 136 -12.79 11.89 3.21
CA VAL A 136 -13.29 12.08 4.58
C VAL A 136 -14.37 13.15 4.62
N ASN A 137 -14.16 14.30 3.96
CA ASN A 137 -15.16 15.37 3.90
C ASN A 137 -16.45 14.93 3.19
N GLN A 138 -16.33 14.14 2.12
CA GLN A 138 -17.48 13.55 1.42
C GLN A 138 -18.21 12.55 2.33
N LEU A 139 -17.49 11.70 3.07
CA LEU A 139 -18.08 10.75 4.04
C LEU A 139 -18.83 11.46 5.17
N ASP A 140 -18.32 12.59 5.66
CA ASP A 140 -19.02 13.40 6.66
C ASP A 140 -20.30 14.02 6.09
N SER A 141 -20.26 14.46 4.83
CA SER A 141 -21.45 14.95 4.11
C SER A 141 -22.49 13.84 3.93
N TYR A 142 -22.04 12.63 3.56
CA TYR A 142 -22.92 11.45 3.48
C TYR A 142 -23.51 11.09 4.84
N LYS A 143 -22.72 11.15 5.92
CA LYS A 143 -23.20 10.90 7.28
C LYS A 143 -24.29 11.89 7.67
N ALA A 144 -24.11 13.18 7.38
CA ALA A 144 -25.13 14.20 7.63
C ALA A 144 -26.41 13.97 6.82
N ALA A 145 -26.29 13.65 5.52
CA ALA A 145 -27.43 13.31 4.68
C ALA A 145 -28.17 12.06 5.20
N ASN A 146 -27.43 11.05 5.66
CA ASN A 146 -28.01 9.82 6.19
C ASN A 146 -28.74 10.05 7.52
N GLN A 147 -28.24 10.95 8.37
CA GLN A 147 -28.94 11.39 9.58
C GLN A 147 -30.26 12.11 9.25
N LEU A 148 -30.28 12.92 8.19
CA LEU A 148 -31.49 13.58 7.72
C LEU A 148 -32.52 12.56 7.19
N ILE A 149 -32.09 11.62 6.35
CA ILE A 149 -32.95 10.52 5.87
C ILE A 149 -33.50 9.70 7.04
N GLN A 150 -32.69 9.45 8.08
CA GLN A 150 -33.13 8.74 9.27
C GLN A 150 -34.24 9.51 10.02
N SER A 151 -34.14 10.85 10.08
CA SER A 151 -35.19 11.70 10.62
C SER A 151 -36.47 11.63 9.77
N ASP A 152 -36.36 11.79 8.45
CA ASP A 152 -37.50 11.75 7.54
C ASP A 152 -38.23 10.39 7.59
N ILE A 153 -37.48 9.29 7.69
CA ILE A 153 -38.05 7.95 7.88
C ILE A 153 -38.80 7.86 9.20
N HIS A 154 -38.26 8.45 10.28
CA HIS A 154 -38.93 8.46 11.56
C HIS A 154 -40.27 9.20 11.50
N ASP A 155 -40.29 10.38 10.86
CA ASP A 155 -41.50 11.18 10.67
C ASP A 155 -42.54 10.44 9.81
N LEU A 156 -42.09 9.74 8.76
CA LEU A 156 -42.96 8.95 7.88
C LEU A 156 -43.58 7.76 8.64
N VAL A 157 -42.81 7.10 9.51
CA VAL A 157 -43.32 6.04 10.39
C VAL A 157 -44.37 6.59 11.36
N GLU A 158 -44.14 7.76 11.94
CA GLU A 158 -45.10 8.39 12.85
C GLU A 158 -46.39 8.81 12.13
N LEU A 159 -46.27 9.40 10.94
CA LEU A 159 -47.43 9.73 10.10
C LEU A 159 -48.22 8.48 9.72
N ASN A 160 -47.55 7.40 9.35
CA ASN A 160 -48.20 6.13 8.99
C ASN A 160 -48.93 5.51 10.20
N LYS A 161 -48.35 5.62 11.39
CA LYS A 161 -49.02 5.24 12.64
C LYS A 161 -50.30 6.05 12.87
N GLN A 162 -50.23 7.39 12.73
CA GLN A 162 -51.41 8.25 12.87
C GLN A 162 -52.49 7.94 11.82
N MET A 163 -52.09 7.68 10.57
CA MET A 163 -52.99 7.27 9.50
C MET A 163 -53.68 5.94 9.82
N THR A 164 -52.92 4.96 10.32
CA THR A 164 -53.47 3.67 10.75
C THR A 164 -54.50 3.84 11.87
N GLU A 165 -54.20 4.67 12.87
CA GLU A 165 -55.14 4.99 13.95
C GLU A 165 -56.42 5.68 13.43
N GLN A 166 -56.31 6.58 12.45
CA GLN A 166 -57.46 7.21 11.82
C GLN A 166 -58.28 6.22 10.99
N MET A 167 -57.62 5.31 10.24
CA MET A 167 -58.32 4.26 9.50
C MET A 167 -59.10 3.33 10.43
N VAL A 168 -58.51 2.93 11.58
CA VAL A 168 -59.23 2.13 12.59
C VAL A 168 -60.46 2.88 13.11
N LYS A 169 -60.34 4.17 13.44
CA LYS A 169 -61.49 5.00 13.86
C LYS A 169 -62.57 5.11 12.77
N GLN A 170 -62.15 5.23 11.51
CA GLN A 170 -63.07 5.29 10.39
C GLN A 170 -63.80 3.96 10.19
N ASP A 171 -63.10 2.84 10.30
CA ASP A 171 -63.67 1.50 10.21
C ASP A 171 -64.70 1.25 11.33
N GLU A 172 -64.38 1.65 12.57
CA GLU A 172 -65.33 1.61 13.69
C GLU A 172 -66.59 2.44 13.42
N ASN A 173 -66.43 3.65 12.88
CA ASN A 173 -67.56 4.52 12.52
C ASN A 173 -68.39 3.93 11.37
N GLN A 174 -67.75 3.37 10.34
CA GLN A 174 -68.43 2.69 9.24
C GLN A 174 -69.23 1.48 9.77
N ASN A 175 -68.65 0.66 10.64
CA ASN A 175 -69.35 -0.44 11.30
C ASN A 175 -70.57 0.05 12.11
N ARG A 176 -70.46 1.19 12.81
CA ARG A 176 -71.63 1.78 13.50
C ARG A 176 -72.72 2.21 12.53
N VAL A 177 -72.37 2.84 11.41
CA VAL A 177 -73.34 3.25 10.38
C VAL A 177 -74.02 2.04 9.75
N ILE A 178 -73.27 0.99 9.43
CA ILE A 178 -73.81 -0.27 8.90
C ILE A 178 -74.80 -0.88 9.90
N ASN A 179 -74.42 -1.02 11.18
CA ASN A 179 -75.31 -1.54 12.21
C ASN A 179 -76.60 -0.70 12.38
N GLN A 180 -76.52 0.63 12.21
CA GLN A 180 -77.69 1.50 12.24
C GLN A 180 -78.58 1.29 11.01
N LEU A 181 -78.00 1.14 9.83
CA LEU A 181 -78.72 0.85 8.59
C LEU A 181 -79.43 -0.50 8.68
N ASP A 182 -78.76 -1.55 9.16
CA ASP A 182 -79.36 -2.88 9.36
C ASP A 182 -80.56 -2.82 10.32
N ASN A 183 -80.44 -2.07 11.42
CA ASN A 183 -81.56 -1.88 12.35
C ASN A 183 -82.71 -1.07 11.73
N GLN A 184 -82.40 -0.07 10.90
CA GLN A 184 -83.42 0.69 10.15
C GLN A 184 -84.09 -0.18 9.09
N GLU A 185 -83.35 -1.05 8.40
CA GLU A 185 -83.89 -2.02 7.45
C GLU A 185 -84.85 -2.98 8.14
N ALA A 186 -84.48 -3.52 9.30
CA ALA A 186 -85.36 -4.39 10.10
C ALA A 186 -86.65 -3.67 10.55
N LEU A 187 -86.55 -2.40 10.95
CA LEU A 187 -87.71 -1.58 11.30
C LEU A 187 -88.60 -1.30 10.09
N LEU A 188 -88.03 -0.97 8.93
CA LEU A 188 -88.76 -0.78 7.67
C LEU A 188 -89.45 -2.05 7.21
N GLU A 189 -88.80 -3.21 7.34
CA GLU A 189 -89.41 -4.48 7.03
C GLU A 189 -90.62 -4.76 7.95
N LYS A 190 -90.48 -4.46 9.25
CA LYS A 190 -91.58 -4.58 10.21
C LYS A 190 -92.75 -3.64 9.89
N THR A 191 -92.49 -2.37 9.55
CA THR A 191 -93.55 -1.42 9.17
C THR A 191 -94.21 -1.84 7.86
N PHE A 192 -93.43 -2.35 6.89
CA PHE A 192 -93.97 -2.89 5.65
C PHE A 192 -94.91 -4.09 5.88
N ARG A 193 -94.53 -5.03 6.76
CA ARG A 193 -95.39 -6.13 7.19
C ARG A 193 -96.68 -5.61 7.86
N GLN A 194 -96.59 -4.59 8.72
CA GLN A 194 -97.77 -3.97 9.34
C GLN A 194 -98.69 -3.29 8.31
N ILE A 195 -98.14 -2.58 7.33
CA ILE A 195 -98.90 -1.96 6.23
C ILE A 195 -99.61 -3.03 5.41
N ASN A 196 -98.95 -4.14 5.09
CA ASN A 196 -99.57 -5.25 4.37
C ASN A 196 -100.71 -5.89 5.19
N ASN A 197 -100.54 -6.04 6.51
CA ASN A 197 -101.62 -6.52 7.39
C ASN A 197 -102.80 -5.54 7.41
N LEU A 198 -102.56 -4.24 7.54
CA LEU A 198 -103.60 -3.21 7.47
C LEU A 198 -104.32 -3.24 6.13
N ARG A 199 -103.58 -3.38 5.02
CA ARG A 199 -104.15 -3.54 3.68
C ARG A 199 -105.05 -4.77 3.63
N SER A 200 -104.63 -5.91 4.19
CA SER A 200 -105.44 -7.13 4.26
C SER A 200 -106.73 -6.91 5.06
N ILE A 201 -106.64 -6.27 6.23
CA ILE A 201 -107.81 -5.94 7.07
C ILE A 201 -108.78 -5.01 6.33
N LEU A 202 -108.27 -3.99 5.65
CA LEU A 202 -109.10 -3.06 4.87
C LEU A 202 -109.79 -3.77 3.70
N PHE A 203 -109.11 -4.67 2.99
CA PHE A 203 -109.73 -5.47 1.94
C PHE A 203 -110.82 -6.39 2.50
N GLU A 204 -110.57 -7.04 3.63
CA GLU A 204 -111.57 -7.88 4.30
C GLU A 204 -112.80 -7.07 4.72
N GLN A 205 -112.60 -5.89 5.35
CA GLN A 205 -113.70 -5.02 5.74
C GLN A 205 -114.45 -4.43 4.55
N ALA A 206 -113.73 -4.03 3.49
CA ALA A 206 -114.35 -3.54 2.26
C ALA A 206 -115.18 -4.63 1.58
N ASN A 207 -114.67 -5.87 1.52
CA ASN A 207 -115.41 -7.02 0.98
C ASN A 207 -116.63 -7.34 1.86
N HIS A 208 -116.48 -7.41 3.18
CA HIS A 208 -117.61 -7.66 4.08
C HIS A 208 -118.67 -6.53 4.04
N LEU A 209 -118.25 -5.27 3.86
CA LEU A 209 -119.17 -4.15 3.65
C LEU A 209 -119.87 -4.25 2.30
N ALA A 210 -119.14 -4.60 1.24
CA ALA A 210 -119.71 -4.87 -0.08
C ALA A 210 -120.75 -5.99 -0.01
N ASP A 211 -120.43 -7.11 0.64
CA ASP A 211 -121.37 -8.22 0.88
C ASP A 211 -122.60 -7.76 1.68
N LYS A 212 -122.43 -6.91 2.70
CA LYS A 212 -123.57 -6.37 3.46
C LYS A 212 -124.41 -5.40 2.65
N ILE A 213 -123.80 -4.54 1.82
CA ILE A 213 -124.52 -3.64 0.93
C ILE A 213 -125.26 -4.45 -0.12
N GLU A 214 -124.65 -5.48 -0.70
CA GLU A 214 -125.28 -6.38 -1.66
C GLU A 214 -126.45 -7.15 -1.02
N ASN A 215 -126.25 -7.71 0.17
CA ASN A 215 -127.31 -8.41 0.91
C ASN A 215 -128.46 -7.47 1.31
N SER A 216 -128.14 -6.25 1.79
CA SER A 216 -129.16 -5.26 2.15
C SER A 216 -129.86 -4.68 0.93
N TYR A 217 -129.17 -4.52 -0.21
CA TYR A 217 -129.78 -4.14 -1.47
C TYR A 217 -130.74 -5.24 -1.96
N ASN A 218 -130.35 -6.52 -1.89
CA ASN A 218 -131.23 -7.65 -2.21
C ASN A 218 -132.45 -7.72 -1.26
N LEU A 219 -132.26 -7.51 0.04
CA LEU A 219 -133.35 -7.51 1.03
C LEU A 219 -134.29 -6.32 0.85
N THR A 220 -133.73 -5.12 0.65
CA THR A 220 -134.52 -3.88 0.55
C THR A 220 -135.19 -3.76 -0.80
N SER A 221 -134.53 -4.18 -1.89
CA SER A 221 -135.15 -4.24 -3.21
C SER A 221 -136.28 -5.25 -3.23
N SER A 222 -136.14 -6.44 -2.64
CA SER A 222 -137.25 -7.38 -2.52
C SER A 222 -138.40 -6.83 -1.67
N TYR A 223 -138.11 -6.09 -0.60
CA TYR A 223 -139.14 -5.48 0.25
C TYR A 223 -139.86 -4.29 -0.41
N PHE A 224 -139.12 -3.34 -0.99
CA PHE A 224 -139.69 -2.20 -1.73
C PHE A 224 -140.43 -2.66 -2.98
N TYR A 225 -139.94 -3.68 -3.67
CA TYR A 225 -140.65 -4.27 -4.81
C TYR A 225 -141.95 -4.93 -4.36
N LYS A 226 -141.94 -5.65 -3.23
CA LYS A 226 -143.15 -6.22 -2.60
C LYS A 226 -144.18 -5.15 -2.24
N LEU A 227 -143.72 -3.99 -1.77
CA LEU A 227 -144.56 -2.83 -1.46
C LEU A 227 -145.11 -2.10 -2.70
N LEU A 228 -144.30 -1.96 -3.76
CA LEU A 228 -144.67 -1.21 -4.96
C LEU A 228 -145.49 -2.01 -5.99
N THR A 229 -145.36 -3.34 -6.01
CA THR A 229 -145.97 -4.17 -7.07
C THR A 229 -146.99 -5.20 -6.60
N GLY A 230 -147.19 -5.37 -5.29
CA GLY A 230 -148.26 -6.21 -4.74
C GLY A 230 -148.22 -7.69 -5.18
N SER A 231 -147.06 -8.23 -5.56
CA SER A 231 -146.89 -9.56 -6.15
C SER A 231 -145.60 -10.25 -5.64
N ASP A 232 -145.67 -11.53 -5.30
CA ASP A 232 -144.59 -12.36 -4.73
C ASP A 232 -143.52 -12.83 -5.76
N GLN A 233 -143.18 -12.01 -6.76
CA GLN A 233 -142.10 -12.36 -7.71
C GLN A 233 -140.87 -11.46 -7.56
N PRO A 234 -139.65 -12.04 -7.41
CA PRO A 234 -138.42 -11.24 -7.26
C PRO A 234 -138.10 -10.45 -8.54
N LEU A 235 -137.71 -9.19 -8.35
CA LEU A 235 -137.39 -8.18 -9.37
C LEU A 235 -136.37 -8.65 -10.42
N THR A 236 -135.48 -9.58 -10.06
CA THR A 236 -134.52 -10.23 -10.97
C THR A 236 -135.20 -10.95 -12.13
N LEU A 237 -136.37 -11.55 -11.92
CA LEU A 237 -137.10 -12.29 -12.95
C LEU A 237 -137.81 -11.35 -13.96
N VAL A 238 -138.23 -10.15 -13.50
CA VAL A 238 -138.89 -9.15 -14.36
C VAL A 238 -137.87 -8.36 -15.18
N MET A 239 -136.71 -8.03 -14.61
CA MET A 239 -135.61 -7.43 -15.38
C MET A 239 -135.04 -8.39 -16.44
N MET A 240 -134.98 -9.70 -16.16
CA MET A 240 -134.65 -10.70 -17.19
C MET A 240 -135.71 -10.78 -18.30
N LYS A 241 -137.01 -10.79 -17.97
CA LYS A 241 -138.09 -10.78 -18.98
C LYS A 241 -138.14 -9.48 -19.80
N GLN A 242 -137.81 -8.32 -19.20
CA GLN A 242 -137.71 -7.06 -19.93
C GLN A 242 -136.44 -6.94 -20.77
N LYS A 243 -135.30 -7.47 -20.31
CA LYS A 243 -134.09 -7.57 -21.14
C LYS A 243 -134.31 -8.50 -22.34
N GLN A 244 -134.97 -9.65 -22.16
CA GLN A 244 -135.31 -10.56 -23.26
C GLN A 244 -136.28 -9.93 -24.28
N LYS A 245 -137.36 -9.25 -23.82
CA LYS A 245 -138.28 -8.53 -24.73
C LYS A 245 -137.65 -7.34 -25.45
N LYS A 246 -136.66 -6.66 -24.84
CA LYS A 246 -135.91 -5.57 -25.51
C LYS A 246 -134.84 -6.09 -26.47
N SER A 247 -134.22 -7.24 -26.20
CA SER A 247 -133.25 -7.85 -27.11
C SER A 247 -133.85 -8.53 -28.35
N GLU A 248 -135.15 -8.85 -28.35
CA GLU A 248 -135.84 -9.41 -29.54
C GLU A 248 -136.37 -8.33 -30.49
N ASN A 249 -136.80 -7.16 -30.00
CA ASN A 249 -137.35 -6.09 -30.86
C ASN A 249 -136.29 -5.12 -31.44
N GLN A 250 -135.04 -5.18 -31.00
CA GLN A 250 -133.93 -4.36 -31.54
C GLN A 250 -133.01 -5.12 -32.50
N LYS A 251 -133.37 -6.34 -32.92
CA LYS A 251 -132.71 -7.06 -34.04
C LYS A 251 -133.39 -6.79 -35.40
N THR A 252 -134.27 -5.80 -35.50
CA THR A 252 -135.00 -5.44 -36.73
C THR A 252 -134.97 -3.95 -37.10
N ALA A 253 -134.11 -3.14 -36.48
CA ALA A 253 -133.77 -1.78 -36.94
C ALA A 253 -132.49 -1.31 -36.22
N ASP A 254 -131.43 -1.05 -37.00
CA ASP A 254 -130.06 -0.62 -36.66
C ASP A 254 -129.08 -1.64 -36.07
#